data_AF-A0A8J5R1Z7-F1
#
_entry.id   AF-A0A8J5R1Z7-F1
#
_cell.length_a   1.000
_cell.length_b   1.000
_cell.length_c   1.000
_cell.angle_alpha   90.00
_cell.angle_beta   90.00
_cell.angle_gamma   90.00
#
_symmetry.space_group_name_H-M   'P 1'
#
loop_
_entity.id
_entity.type
_entity.pdbx_description
1 polymer ?
#
loop_
_entity_poly.entity_id
_entity_poly.type
_entity_poly.pdbx_seq_one_letter_code
_entity_poly.pdbx_strand_id
1 'polypeptide(L)'
;MANARHFIRTQSQKLTEEMRYSLLRPRFEINVNHPIIKKLNHLSTSDPKLAKLLTQQLFTGAMVGAGLVDDPRILLTSINELLTLVLEKH
;
A
#
# COMPACT_ATOMS: atom_id res chain seq x y z
N MET A 1 2.69 -12.28 24.06
CA MET A 1 2.36 -11.87 22.67
C MET A 1 3.48 -12.13 21.64
N ALA A 2 4.76 -12.27 22.02
CA ALA A 2 5.85 -12.55 21.08
C ALA A 2 5.69 -13.88 20.29
N ASN A 3 5.17 -14.93 20.94
CA ASN A 3 5.01 -16.26 20.31
C ASN A 3 3.97 -16.28 19.17
N ALA A 4 2.94 -15.42 19.23
CA ALA A 4 1.92 -15.35 18.18
C ALA A 4 2.47 -14.69 16.91
N ARG A 5 3.26 -13.61 17.04
CA ARG A 5 3.93 -12.97 15.89
C ARG A 5 4.94 -13.90 15.23
N HIS A 6 5.71 -14.63 16.05
CA HIS A 6 6.65 -15.62 15.53
C HIS A 6 5.92 -16.77 14.81
N PHE A 7 4.85 -17.31 15.41
CA PHE A 7 4.02 -18.37 14.81
C PHE A 7 3.40 -17.93 13.48
N ILE A 8 2.84 -16.72 13.41
CA ILE A 8 2.31 -16.18 12.17
C ILE A 8 3.44 -16.06 11.14
N ARG A 9 4.63 -15.57 11.48
CA ARG A 9 5.74 -15.49 10.51
C ARG A 9 6.15 -16.86 9.94
N THR A 10 6.11 -17.92 10.74
CA THR A 10 6.52 -19.28 10.29
C THR A 10 5.41 -20.07 9.60
N GLN A 11 4.13 -19.76 9.87
CA GLN A 11 2.97 -20.46 9.29
C GLN A 11 2.19 -19.59 8.28
N SER A 12 2.51 -18.29 8.13
CA SER A 12 1.71 -17.35 7.32
C SER A 12 1.69 -17.68 5.85
N GLN A 13 2.74 -18.28 5.31
CA GLN A 13 2.80 -18.62 3.89
C GLN A 13 1.70 -19.62 3.47
N LYS A 14 1.13 -20.38 4.41
CA LYS A 14 -0.01 -21.29 4.15
C LYS A 14 -1.38 -20.64 4.35
N LEU A 15 -1.43 -19.44 4.93
CA LEU A 15 -2.67 -18.69 5.16
C LEU A 15 -2.96 -17.83 3.94
N THR A 16 -4.22 -17.76 3.52
CA THR A 16 -4.69 -16.81 2.51
C THR A 16 -4.54 -15.37 3.01
N GLU A 17 -4.47 -14.40 2.10
CA GLU A 17 -4.43 -12.97 2.46
C GLU A 17 -5.53 -12.57 3.45
N GLU A 18 -6.79 -12.95 3.18
CA GLU A 18 -7.94 -12.63 4.05
C GLU A 18 -7.75 -13.14 5.49
N MET A 19 -7.24 -14.37 5.65
CA MET A 19 -6.95 -14.93 6.97
C MET A 19 -5.82 -14.15 7.65
N ARG A 20 -4.78 -13.76 6.91
CA ARG A 20 -3.69 -12.93 7.45
C ARG A 20 -4.22 -11.57 7.92
N TYR A 21 -5.13 -10.93 7.19
CA TYR A 21 -5.77 -9.67 7.59
C TYR A 21 -6.56 -9.81 8.88
N SER A 22 -7.42 -10.83 8.98
CA SER A 22 -8.25 -11.09 10.16
C SER A 22 -7.40 -11.34 11.42
N LEU A 23 -6.30 -12.09 11.27
CA LEU A 23 -5.40 -12.46 12.36
C LEU A 23 -4.48 -11.31 12.79
N LEU A 24 -3.86 -10.61 11.83
CA LEU A 24 -2.85 -9.58 12.10
C LEU A 24 -3.46 -8.22 12.43
N ARG A 25 -4.68 -7.94 11.94
CA ARG A 25 -5.37 -6.65 12.06
C ARG A 25 -4.42 -5.47 11.79
N PRO A 26 -3.79 -5.45 10.60
CA PRO A 26 -2.76 -4.48 10.29
C PRO A 26 -3.33 -3.05 10.32
N ARG A 27 -2.52 -2.11 10.78
CA ARG A 27 -2.83 -0.68 10.75
C ARG A 27 -1.99 -0.01 9.68
N PHE A 28 -2.62 0.77 8.83
CA PHE A 28 -1.90 1.61 7.88
C PHE A 28 -1.48 2.91 8.56
N GLU A 29 -0.19 3.02 8.88
CA GLU A 29 0.39 4.19 9.53
C GLU A 29 1.01 5.12 8.49
N ILE A 30 0.79 6.43 8.67
CA ILE A 30 1.21 7.46 7.70
C ILE A 30 2.11 8.47 8.40
N ASN A 31 3.23 8.81 7.78
CA ASN A 31 4.08 9.92 8.21
C ASN A 31 3.59 11.25 7.61
N VAL A 32 2.90 12.06 8.41
CA VAL A 32 2.37 13.37 8.01
C VAL A 32 3.46 14.38 7.62
N ASN A 33 4.70 14.18 8.06
CA ASN A 33 5.83 15.06 7.71
C ASN A 33 6.42 14.75 6.34
N HIS A 34 6.10 13.60 5.75
CA HIS A 34 6.65 13.17 4.48
C HIS A 34 6.16 14.06 3.31
N PRO A 35 7.04 14.54 2.42
CA PRO A 35 6.66 15.42 1.32
C PRO A 35 5.53 14.89 0.44
N ILE A 36 5.53 13.58 0.14
CA ILE A 36 4.47 12.94 -0.65
C ILE A 36 3.11 13.06 0.05
N ILE A 37 3.04 12.86 1.37
CA ILE A 37 1.78 12.92 2.12
C ILE A 37 1.24 14.36 2.18
N LYS A 38 2.13 15.34 2.37
CA LYS A 38 1.76 16.76 2.29
C LYS A 38 1.21 17.12 0.91
N LYS A 39 1.86 16.64 -0.16
CA LYS A 39 1.40 16.89 -1.53
C LYS A 39 0.10 16.17 -1.83
N LEU A 40 -0.07 14.93 -1.34
CA LEU A 40 -1.29 14.16 -1.47
C LEU A 40 -2.51 14.89 -0.87
N ASN A 41 -2.34 15.53 0.29
CA ASN A 41 -3.38 16.35 0.91
C ASN A 41 -3.81 17.56 0.06
N HIS A 42 -2.89 18.14 -0.72
CA HIS A 42 -3.27 19.18 -1.69
C HIS A 42 -3.96 18.55 -2.92
N LEU A 43 -3.46 17.42 -3.40
CA LEU A 43 -4.01 16.73 -4.58
C LEU A 43 -5.44 16.25 -4.35
N SER A 44 -5.85 15.94 -3.12
CA SER A 44 -7.21 15.47 -2.83
C SER A 44 -8.31 16.45 -3.27
N THR A 45 -7.99 17.75 -3.38
CA THR A 45 -8.90 18.76 -3.93
C THR A 45 -8.50 19.19 -5.34
N SER A 46 -7.21 19.38 -5.62
CA SER A 46 -6.75 19.96 -6.90
C SER A 46 -6.73 18.96 -8.06
N ASP A 47 -6.49 17.67 -7.78
CA ASP A 47 -6.46 16.59 -8.78
C ASP A 47 -6.84 15.26 -8.12
N PRO A 48 -8.16 15.03 -7.88
CA PRO A 48 -8.63 13.85 -7.15
C PRO A 48 -8.27 12.52 -7.82
N LYS A 49 -8.14 12.51 -9.16
CA LYS A 49 -7.73 11.33 -9.93
C LYS A 49 -6.31 10.93 -9.56
N LEU A 50 -5.37 11.88 -9.62
CA LEU A 50 -3.98 11.63 -9.23
C LEU A 50 -3.85 11.28 -7.74
N ALA A 51 -4.62 11.96 -6.87
CA ALA A 51 -4.62 11.67 -5.44
C ALA A 51 -5.05 10.23 -5.14
N LYS A 52 -6.09 9.74 -5.82
CA LYS A 52 -6.58 8.36 -5.67
C LYS A 52 -5.51 7.35 -6.06
N LEU A 53 -4.90 7.52 -7.23
CA LEU A 53 -3.85 6.62 -7.73
C LEU A 53 -2.62 6.62 -6.83
N LEU A 54 -2.18 7.80 -6.38
CA LEU A 54 -1.05 7.93 -5.45
C LEU A 54 -1.34 7.26 -4.10
N THR A 55 -2.55 7.43 -3.56
CA THR A 55 -2.97 6.77 -2.31
C THR A 55 -2.97 5.25 -2.47
N GLN A 56 -3.52 4.75 -3.58
CA GLN A 56 -3.54 3.33 -3.88
C GLN A 56 -2.12 2.76 -3.99
N GLN A 57 -1.21 3.47 -4.67
CA GLN A 57 0.19 3.06 -4.78
C GLN A 57 0.89 3.01 -3.41
N LEU A 58 0.69 4.02 -2.56
CA LEU A 58 1.26 4.05 -1.21
C LEU A 58 0.73 2.91 -0.34
N PHE A 59 -0.58 2.66 -0.41
CA PHE A 59 -1.22 1.58 0.34
C PHE A 59 -0.71 0.21 -0.12
N THR A 60 -0.77 -0.07 -1.43
CA THR A 60 -0.27 -1.34 -1.99
C THR A 60 1.21 -1.54 -1.70
N GLY A 61 2.02 -0.49 -1.81
CA GLY A 61 3.44 -0.55 -1.46
C GLY A 61 3.66 -0.92 0.01
N ALA A 62 2.86 -0.37 0.92
CA ALA A 62 2.93 -0.72 2.34
C ALA A 62 2.47 -2.17 2.60
N MET A 63 1.42 -2.65 1.92
CA MET A 63 0.98 -4.04 2.04
C MET A 63 2.07 -5.02 1.54
N VAL A 64 2.71 -4.73 0.41
CA VAL A 64 3.83 -5.53 -0.12
C VAL A 64 5.02 -5.49 0.85
N GLY A 65 5.41 -4.30 1.31
CA GLY A 65 6.50 -4.15 2.29
C GLY A 65 6.23 -4.87 3.62
N ALA A 66 4.96 -5.01 4.00
CA ALA A 66 4.52 -5.75 5.18
C ALA A 66 4.38 -7.27 4.96
N GLY A 67 4.56 -7.77 3.73
CA GLY A 67 4.36 -9.19 3.38
C GLY A 67 2.89 -9.62 3.45
N LEU A 68 1.97 -8.66 3.27
CA LEU A 68 0.51 -8.88 3.26
C LEU A 68 -0.06 -9.04 1.85
N VAL A 69 0.81 -9.09 0.84
CA VAL A 69 0.45 -9.31 -0.56
C VAL A 69 1.14 -10.59 -1.05
N ASP A 70 0.39 -11.49 -1.65
CA ASP A 70 0.91 -12.76 -2.20
C ASP A 70 1.59 -12.57 -3.57
N ASP A 71 0.99 -11.81 -4.49
CA ASP A 71 1.60 -11.46 -5.79
C ASP A 71 1.94 -9.96 -5.85
N PRO A 72 3.23 -9.57 -5.75
CA PRO A 72 3.63 -8.16 -5.79
C PRO A 72 3.43 -7.52 -7.16
N ARG A 73 3.14 -8.29 -8.22
CA ARG A 73 2.87 -7.74 -9.57
C ARG A 73 1.65 -6.84 -9.60
N ILE A 74 0.76 -6.89 -8.60
CA ILE A 74 -0.35 -5.94 -8.46
C ILE A 74 0.12 -4.47 -8.40
N LEU A 75 1.37 -4.22 -7.99
CA LEU A 75 1.98 -2.88 -7.99
C LEU A 75 2.23 -2.34 -9.40
N LEU A 76 2.42 -3.21 -10.40
CA LEU A 76 2.79 -2.81 -11.75
C LEU A 76 1.65 -2.09 -12.46
N THR A 77 0.41 -2.49 -12.22
CA THR A 77 -0.75 -1.85 -12.83
C THR A 77 -0.88 -0.40 -12.35
N SER A 78 -0.89 -0.18 -11.03
CA SER A 78 -1.07 1.16 -10.46
C SER A 78 0.13 2.07 -10.70
N ILE A 79 1.35 1.54 -10.76
CA ILE A 79 2.53 2.35 -11.07
C ILE A 79 2.56 2.76 -12.55
N ASN A 80 2.18 1.86 -13.47
CA ASN A 80 2.12 2.18 -14.90
C ASN A 80 1.05 3.24 -15.16
N GLU A 81 -0.12 3.15 -14.53
CA GLU A 81 -1.15 4.19 -14.62
C GLU A 81 -0.65 5.55 -14.09
N LEU A 82 0.04 5.57 -12.95
CA LEU A 82 0.67 6.79 -12.42
C LEU A 82 1.69 7.38 -13.38
N LEU A 83 2.58 6.54 -13.93
CA LEU A 83 3.63 6.97 -14.84
C LEU A 83 3.03 7.54 -16.13
N THR A 84 2.02 6.89 -16.71
CA THR A 84 1.31 7.41 -17.89
C THR A 84 0.71 8.79 -17.61
N LEU A 85 0.03 8.97 -16.47
CA LEU A 85 -0.56 10.25 -16.09
C LEU A 85 0.48 11.36 -15.89
N VAL A 86 1.66 11.02 -15.38
CA VAL A 86 2.78 11.97 -15.25
C VAL A 86 3.32 12.35 -16.63
N LEU A 87 3.45 11.39 -17.54
CA LEU A 87 3.93 11.62 -18.89
C LEU A 87 2.95 12.41 -19.77
N GLU A 88 1.63 12.32 -19.53
CA GLU A 88 0.62 13.13 -20.24
C GLU A 88 0.72 14.63 -19.96
N LYS A 89 1.34 15.04 -18.83
CA LYS A 89 1.48 16.45 -18.45
C LYS A 89 2.79 17.09 -18.95
N HIS A 90 3.61 16.34 -19.69
CA HIS A 90 4.90 16.77 -20.26
C HIS A 90 4.87 16.70 -21.78
#